data_AF-A5GFC3-F1
#
_entry.id   AF-A5GFC3-F1
#
_cell.length_a   1.000
_cell.length_b   1.000
_cell.length_c   1.000
_cell.angle_alpha   90.00
_cell.angle_beta   90.00
_cell.angle_gamma   90.00
#
_symmetry.space_group_name_H-M   'P 1'
#
loop_
_entity.id
_entity.type
_entity.pdbx_description
1 polymer ?
#
loop_
_entity_poly.entity_id
_entity_poly.type
_entity_poly.pdbx_seq_one_letter_code
_entity_poly.pdbx_strand_id
1 'polypeptide(L)'
;MKLRAIFSTSIVVLALTLCYSLPAFAIANVSISRTGNGVYVVQGTNLEDISGMDVSFNYDTTLGKPTVTAGGLVSGSMFAANADNGFIHIGIVTTSGSIKGTGQIAVVTFDKKGAAGNVFPPKVRLYKADLAQSPVTTDTVTTTSDTKTTNQDGRGTQNTGTGNQNPGTVANQPIIVGGTVTLPTDTPAATENKAEPAVPEYREEPRSEQPVAARESNAAPEARPQEAQAKSPEKKLESQKSVLNRFRDYKGELSPKSLIALFDRDEKSGVRQEPALLLADGKTVLKVVVPGVAGKQAPNFALKKARLVSLKKDTDNNWVVEARPEKGAYDASLTMLLDESMVELPLVVAPKVDIDLDKSGKITEDGFNRFLKERGTEKAPKYDLNGDGRRDYIDDYIFTVNYLAARNNKAKAKEKVTVKVKEAKPTESPADSKAKEKPSKSKIKEQK
;
A
#
# COMPACT_ATOMS: atom_id res chain seq x y z
N MET A 1 49.89 -46.95 29.55
CA MET A 1 49.88 -45.49 29.83
C MET A 1 49.14 -44.63 28.79
N LYS A 2 48.94 -45.05 27.53
CA LYS A 2 48.31 -44.22 26.48
C LYS A 2 46.77 -44.06 26.57
N LEU A 3 46.06 -44.92 27.31
CA LEU A 3 44.59 -44.89 27.37
C LEU A 3 44.02 -43.77 28.28
N ARG A 4 44.79 -43.30 29.27
CA ARG A 4 44.36 -42.21 30.18
C ARG A 4 44.39 -40.82 29.52
N ALA A 5 45.21 -40.64 28.49
CA ALA A 5 45.32 -39.36 27.79
C ALA A 5 44.11 -39.07 26.87
N ILE A 6 43.49 -40.12 26.32
CA ILE A 6 42.35 -40.00 25.38
C ILE A 6 41.04 -39.66 26.13
N PHE A 7 40.87 -40.20 27.34
CA PHE A 7 39.71 -39.87 28.18
C PHE A 7 39.74 -38.44 28.72
N SER A 8 40.93 -37.90 29.03
CA SER A 8 41.06 -36.53 29.54
C SER A 8 40.78 -35.46 28.47
N THR A 9 41.21 -35.67 27.22
CA THR A 9 40.94 -34.72 26.13
C THR A 9 39.46 -34.69 25.74
N SER A 10 38.78 -35.83 25.79
CA SER A 10 37.34 -35.92 25.47
C SER A 10 36.47 -35.19 26.48
N ILE A 11 36.82 -35.20 27.77
CA ILE A 11 36.09 -34.48 28.83
C ILE A 11 36.27 -32.97 28.69
N VAL A 12 37.46 -32.50 28.30
CA VAL A 12 37.72 -31.06 28.10
C VAL A 12 36.96 -30.53 26.89
N VAL A 13 36.89 -31.28 25.78
CA VAL A 13 36.11 -30.86 24.60
C VAL A 13 34.61 -30.84 24.91
N LEU A 14 34.10 -31.83 25.63
CA LEU A 14 32.69 -31.88 26.04
C LEU A 14 32.32 -30.73 26.99
N ALA A 15 33.18 -30.44 27.99
CA ALA A 15 32.98 -29.32 28.91
C ALA A 15 33.05 -27.97 28.19
N LEU A 16 33.94 -27.81 27.20
CA LEU A 16 34.03 -26.59 26.41
C LEU A 16 32.77 -26.38 25.55
N THR A 17 32.21 -27.44 24.95
CA THR A 17 30.93 -27.36 24.22
C THR A 17 29.72 -27.06 25.11
N LEU A 18 29.70 -27.49 26.37
CA LEU A 18 28.62 -27.14 27.31
C LEU A 18 28.68 -25.68 27.78
N CYS A 19 29.84 -25.02 27.71
CA CYS A 19 29.99 -23.61 28.06
C CYS A 19 29.62 -22.64 26.92
N TYR A 20 29.42 -23.13 25.68
CA TYR A 20 28.87 -22.32 24.59
C TYR A 20 27.34 -22.41 24.59
N SER A 21 26.70 -21.79 25.58
CA SER A 21 25.28 -21.47 25.45
C SER A 21 25.13 -20.50 24.27
N LEU A 22 24.78 -21.01 23.09
CA LEU A 22 24.36 -20.14 22.00
C LEU A 22 23.18 -19.31 22.53
N PRO A 23 23.23 -17.97 22.44
CA PRO A 23 22.09 -17.14 22.80
C PRO A 23 20.91 -17.64 21.98
N ALA A 24 19.89 -18.16 22.67
CA ALA A 24 18.63 -18.52 22.05
C ALA A 24 17.94 -17.21 21.68
N PHE A 25 18.24 -16.69 20.48
CA PHE A 25 17.55 -15.54 19.94
C PHE A 25 16.08 -15.93 19.78
N ALA A 26 15.26 -15.41 20.67
CA ALA A 26 13.83 -15.63 20.60
C ALA A 26 13.32 -14.98 19.32
N ILE A 27 12.71 -15.79 18.45
CA ILE A 27 12.18 -15.30 17.18
C ILE A 27 11.06 -14.30 17.48
N ALA A 28 11.12 -13.12 16.85
CA ALA A 28 10.09 -12.11 16.97
C ALA A 28 8.73 -12.68 16.57
N ASN A 29 7.70 -12.43 17.37
CA ASN A 29 6.34 -12.89 17.12
C ASN A 29 5.37 -11.71 17.13
N VAL A 30 4.45 -11.68 16.17
CA VAL A 30 3.34 -10.73 16.17
C VAL A 30 2.03 -11.50 16.11
N SER A 31 1.20 -11.34 17.12
CA SER A 31 -0.07 -12.05 17.25
C SER A 31 -1.25 -11.10 17.36
N ILE A 32 -2.42 -11.61 16.97
CA ILE A 32 -3.70 -10.94 17.20
C ILE A 32 -4.53 -11.80 18.13
N SER A 33 -5.00 -11.21 19.24
CA SER A 33 -5.87 -11.87 20.19
C SER A 33 -7.14 -11.07 20.43
N ARG A 34 -8.24 -11.77 20.71
CA ARG A 34 -9.51 -11.13 21.07
C ARG A 34 -9.55 -10.92 22.58
N THR A 35 -9.73 -9.68 23.01
CA THR A 35 -9.76 -9.30 24.43
C THR A 35 -11.16 -8.91 24.92
N GLY A 36 -12.12 -8.75 24.01
CA GLY A 36 -13.50 -8.44 24.37
C GLY A 36 -14.48 -8.50 23.20
N ASN A 37 -15.65 -7.87 23.40
CA ASN A 37 -16.69 -7.78 22.38
C ASN A 37 -16.30 -6.80 21.28
N GLY A 38 -15.74 -7.33 20.18
CA GLY A 38 -15.27 -6.55 19.04
C GLY A 38 -13.94 -5.83 19.29
N VAL A 39 -13.21 -6.18 20.37
CA VAL A 39 -11.89 -5.61 20.67
C VAL A 39 -10.83 -6.68 20.45
N TYR A 40 -9.86 -6.33 19.61
CA TYR A 40 -8.72 -7.14 19.25
C TYR A 40 -7.44 -6.39 19.57
N VAL A 41 -6.45 -7.12 20.08
CA VAL A 41 -5.14 -6.57 20.44
C VAL A 41 -4.09 -7.20 19.53
N VAL A 42 -3.33 -6.35 18.86
CA VAL A 42 -2.13 -6.73 18.12
C VAL A 42 -0.95 -6.64 19.08
N GLN A 43 -0.32 -7.77 19.37
CA GLN A 43 0.76 -7.91 20.35
C GLN A 43 2.06 -8.26 19.64
N GLY A 44 3.16 -7.58 20.00
CA GLY A 44 4.52 -7.96 19.62
C GLY A 44 5.23 -8.64 20.78
N THR A 45 6.01 -9.68 20.49
CA THR A 45 6.81 -10.43 21.47
C THR A 45 8.23 -10.60 20.95
N ASN A 46 9.22 -10.39 21.82
CA ASN A 46 10.65 -10.52 21.50
C ASN A 46 11.08 -9.68 20.28
N LEU A 47 10.56 -8.45 20.19
CA LEU A 47 11.02 -7.52 19.17
C LEU A 47 12.41 -7.00 19.54
N GLU A 48 13.32 -6.96 18.57
CA GLU A 48 14.69 -6.51 18.78
C GLU A 48 15.13 -5.64 17.61
N ASP A 49 15.53 -4.40 17.92
CA ASP A 49 16.05 -3.40 16.98
C ASP A 49 15.13 -3.14 15.77
N ILE A 50 13.82 -3.07 16.00
CA ILE A 50 12.86 -2.82 14.91
C ILE A 50 12.68 -1.32 14.69
N SER A 51 12.99 -0.84 13.49
CA SER A 51 12.81 0.56 13.07
C SER A 51 11.55 0.79 12.26
N GLY A 52 10.94 -0.27 11.72
CA GLY A 52 9.67 -0.17 11.01
C GLY A 52 8.87 -1.46 11.06
N MET A 53 7.54 -1.33 11.00
CA MET A 53 6.61 -2.44 10.91
C MET A 53 5.55 -2.17 9.86
N ASP A 54 5.23 -3.21 9.09
CA ASP A 54 4.10 -3.25 8.17
C ASP A 54 3.25 -4.46 8.57
N VAL A 55 2.04 -4.19 9.09
CA VAL A 55 1.10 -5.19 9.60
C VAL A 55 -0.19 -5.10 8.81
N SER A 56 -0.61 -6.19 8.18
CA SER A 56 -1.89 -6.26 7.47
C SER A 56 -2.67 -7.52 7.81
N PHE A 57 -3.98 -7.42 7.94
CA PHE A 57 -4.84 -8.58 8.19
C PHE A 57 -6.26 -8.36 7.67
N ASN A 58 -6.93 -9.47 7.36
CA ASN A 58 -8.33 -9.48 6.96
C ASN A 58 -9.23 -9.67 8.19
N TYR A 59 -10.48 -9.24 8.07
CA TYR A 59 -11.52 -9.50 9.07
C TYR A 59 -12.87 -9.74 8.40
N ASP A 60 -13.79 -10.38 9.13
CA ASP A 60 -15.15 -10.62 8.65
C ASP A 60 -15.96 -9.32 8.63
N THR A 61 -16.57 -9.00 7.49
CA THR A 61 -17.46 -7.84 7.30
C THR A 61 -18.74 -7.85 8.15
N THR A 62 -19.00 -8.94 8.89
CA THR A 62 -20.00 -8.95 9.97
C THR A 62 -19.59 -8.08 11.16
N LEU A 63 -18.29 -7.83 11.34
CA LEU A 63 -17.76 -6.81 12.23
C LEU A 63 -18.03 -5.42 11.61
N GLY A 64 -18.39 -4.44 12.43
CA GLY A 64 -18.67 -3.08 11.96
C GLY A 64 -17.41 -2.34 11.50
N LYS A 65 -17.50 -1.01 11.41
CA LYS A 65 -16.35 -0.21 11.01
C LYS A 65 -15.25 -0.30 12.10
N PRO A 66 -14.01 -0.65 11.74
CA PRO A 66 -12.91 -0.68 12.70
C PRO A 66 -12.40 0.73 13.04
N THR A 67 -11.97 0.89 14.28
CA THR A 67 -11.12 1.98 14.78
C THR A 67 -9.82 1.36 15.26
N VAL A 68 -8.69 1.90 14.82
CA VAL A 68 -7.36 1.39 15.16
C VAL A 68 -6.60 2.45 15.96
N THR A 69 -6.11 2.06 17.13
CA THR A 69 -5.35 2.92 18.04
C THR A 69 -3.97 2.33 18.29
N ALA A 70 -2.93 3.16 18.31
CA ALA A 70 -1.56 2.74 18.63
C ALA A 70 -1.45 2.16 20.05
N GLY A 71 -0.64 1.12 20.22
CA GLY A 71 -0.33 0.51 21.51
C GLY A 71 0.91 1.10 22.17
N GLY A 72 1.12 0.77 23.44
CA GLY A 72 2.23 1.31 24.22
C GLY A 72 3.62 0.91 23.72
N LEU A 73 3.77 -0.24 23.06
CA LEU A 73 5.07 -0.73 22.55
C LEU A 73 5.63 0.17 21.44
N VAL A 74 4.75 0.86 20.72
CA VAL A 74 5.09 1.72 19.58
C VAL A 74 4.94 3.20 19.92
N SER A 75 4.89 3.53 21.22
CA SER A 75 4.86 4.92 21.69
C SER A 75 6.06 5.70 21.16
N GLY A 76 5.82 6.92 20.69
CA GLY A 76 6.84 7.77 20.06
C GLY A 76 7.18 7.42 18.60
N SER A 77 6.56 6.39 18.02
CA SER A 77 6.68 6.07 16.59
C SER A 77 5.64 6.84 15.77
N MET A 78 5.94 7.07 14.49
CA MET A 78 4.92 7.45 13.52
C MET A 78 4.01 6.24 13.29
N PHE A 79 2.71 6.42 13.53
CA PHE A 79 1.70 5.39 13.41
C PHE A 79 0.64 5.82 12.40
N ALA A 80 0.39 5.00 11.40
CA ALA A 80 -0.68 5.20 10.43
C ALA A 80 -1.46 3.90 10.25
N ALA A 81 -2.79 3.98 10.32
CA ALA A 81 -3.67 2.86 10.06
C ALA A 81 -4.67 3.23 8.96
N ASN A 82 -4.81 2.35 7.98
CA ASN A 82 -5.86 2.39 6.97
C ASN A 82 -6.73 1.17 7.15
N ALA A 83 -8.02 1.40 7.38
CA ALA A 83 -8.99 0.34 7.59
C ALA A 83 -10.11 0.48 6.56
N ASP A 84 -10.24 -0.55 5.73
CA ASP A 84 -11.22 -0.68 4.67
C ASP A 84 -12.13 -1.88 4.95
N ASN A 85 -13.20 -2.05 4.18
CA ASN A 85 -14.20 -3.09 4.41
C ASN A 85 -13.61 -4.50 4.28
N GLY A 86 -13.31 -5.13 5.41
CA GLY A 86 -12.74 -6.47 5.52
C GLY A 86 -11.21 -6.52 5.55
N PHE A 87 -10.52 -5.38 5.56
CA PHE A 87 -9.05 -5.31 5.55
C PHE A 87 -8.51 -4.16 6.41
N ILE A 88 -7.47 -4.43 7.18
CA ILE A 88 -6.75 -3.43 7.97
C ILE A 88 -5.26 -3.48 7.61
N HIS A 89 -4.67 -2.30 7.41
CA HIS A 89 -3.25 -2.09 7.16
C HIS A 89 -2.69 -1.06 8.13
N ILE A 90 -1.60 -1.41 8.82
CA ILE A 90 -0.95 -0.57 9.82
C ILE A 90 0.51 -0.42 9.42
N GLY A 91 0.95 0.83 9.27
CA GLY A 91 2.35 1.20 9.08
C GLY A 91 2.89 1.89 10.33
N ILE A 92 4.06 1.46 10.77
CA ILE A 92 4.75 2.01 11.94
C ILE A 92 6.19 2.29 11.57
N VAL A 93 6.68 3.49 11.86
CA VAL A 93 8.08 3.89 11.61
C VAL A 93 8.60 4.63 12.84
N THR A 94 9.74 4.21 13.38
CA THR A 94 10.38 4.92 14.49
C THR A 94 11.18 6.09 13.95
N THR A 95 10.99 7.28 14.53
CA THR A 95 11.80 8.47 14.20
C THR A 95 12.98 8.65 15.15
N SER A 96 12.91 8.04 16.35
CA SER A 96 14.00 8.02 17.32
C SER A 96 14.10 6.65 17.98
N GLY A 97 15.25 6.00 17.82
CA GLY A 97 15.52 4.68 18.40
C GLY A 97 14.88 3.51 17.64
N SER A 98 14.74 2.39 18.34
CA SER A 98 14.20 1.14 17.80
C SER A 98 13.20 0.54 18.79
N ILE A 99 12.15 -0.09 18.28
CA ILE A 99 11.20 -0.84 19.09
C ILE A 99 11.87 -2.13 19.59
N LYS A 100 11.85 -2.32 20.91
CA LYS A 100 12.40 -3.49 21.60
C LYS A 100 11.43 -4.02 22.65
N GLY A 101 11.44 -5.32 22.86
CA GLY A 101 10.70 -6.00 23.92
C GLY A 101 9.37 -6.59 23.48
N THR A 102 8.48 -6.77 24.45
CA THR A 102 7.18 -7.40 24.30
C THR A 102 6.11 -6.44 24.79
N GLY A 103 5.05 -6.27 24.01
CA GLY A 103 3.99 -5.32 24.33
C GLY A 103 2.94 -5.16 23.25
N GLN A 104 1.98 -4.30 23.53
CA GLN A 104 0.87 -4.01 22.63
C GLN A 104 1.32 -3.09 21.49
N ILE A 105 1.13 -3.53 20.25
CA ILE A 105 1.40 -2.76 19.02
C ILE A 105 0.20 -1.90 18.66
N ALA A 106 -1.02 -2.45 18.70
CA ALA A 106 -2.24 -1.73 18.37
C ALA A 106 -3.49 -2.34 19.05
N VAL A 107 -4.53 -1.54 19.23
CA VAL A 107 -5.90 -2.01 19.54
C VAL A 107 -6.77 -1.77 18.32
N VAL A 108 -7.55 -2.77 17.95
CA VAL A 108 -8.60 -2.66 16.93
C VAL A 108 -9.94 -2.89 17.58
N THR A 109 -10.80 -1.88 17.50
CA THR A 109 -12.17 -1.92 18.01
C THR A 109 -13.13 -1.85 16.83
N PHE A 110 -14.04 -2.81 16.74
CA PHE A 110 -15.08 -2.85 15.72
C PHE A 110 -16.41 -2.35 16.29
N ASP A 111 -17.12 -1.52 15.52
CA ASP A 111 -18.51 -1.19 15.83
C ASP A 111 -19.36 -2.48 15.89
N LYS A 112 -20.27 -2.54 16.86
CA LYS A 112 -21.12 -3.73 17.05
C LYS A 112 -22.18 -3.82 15.96
N LYS A 113 -22.05 -4.79 15.05
CA LYS A 113 -23.02 -5.00 13.94
C LYS A 113 -23.69 -6.39 13.91
N GLY A 114 -23.58 -7.19 14.96
CA GLY A 114 -24.26 -8.48 15.04
C GLY A 114 -23.44 -9.54 15.77
N ALA A 115 -23.41 -10.76 15.20
CA ALA A 115 -22.71 -11.92 15.72
C ALA A 115 -21.18 -11.70 15.80
N ALA A 116 -20.49 -12.59 16.52
CA ALA A 116 -19.04 -12.58 16.59
C ALA A 116 -18.43 -12.87 15.20
N GLY A 117 -17.81 -11.88 14.58
CA GLY A 117 -17.00 -12.06 13.37
C GLY A 117 -15.56 -12.43 13.71
N ASN A 118 -14.84 -12.97 12.73
CA ASN A 118 -13.46 -13.46 12.88
C ASN A 118 -12.44 -12.45 12.36
N VAL A 119 -11.23 -12.49 12.95
CA VAL A 119 -10.03 -11.82 12.43
C VAL A 119 -9.03 -12.90 12.01
N PHE A 120 -8.42 -12.73 10.83
CA PHE A 120 -7.50 -13.71 10.25
C PHE A 120 -6.03 -13.41 10.66
N PRO A 121 -5.11 -14.39 10.55
CA PRO A 121 -3.70 -14.18 10.86
C PRO A 121 -3.08 -12.99 10.12
N PRO A 122 -2.25 -12.18 10.82
CA PRO A 122 -1.62 -11.03 10.19
C PRO A 122 -0.49 -11.46 9.25
N LYS A 123 -0.29 -10.68 8.20
CA LYS A 123 0.94 -10.63 7.41
C LYS A 123 1.78 -9.50 7.97
N VAL A 124 2.99 -9.83 8.43
CA VAL A 124 3.87 -8.88 9.10
C VAL A 124 5.21 -8.82 8.40
N ARG A 125 5.74 -7.61 8.24
CA ARG A 125 7.13 -7.36 7.88
C ARG A 125 7.75 -6.45 8.93
N LEU A 126 8.87 -6.89 9.48
CA LEU A 126 9.65 -6.14 10.46
C LEU A 126 10.93 -5.67 9.78
N TYR A 127 11.28 -4.40 9.96
CA TYR A 127 12.46 -3.80 9.36
C TYR A 127 13.39 -3.28 10.45
N LYS A 128 14.69 -3.56 10.33
CA LYS A 128 15.74 -2.96 11.15
C LYS A 128 16.15 -1.59 10.61
N ALA A 129 17.04 -0.90 11.32
CA ALA A 129 17.54 0.43 10.94
C ALA A 129 18.26 0.44 9.58
N ASP A 130 18.85 -0.68 9.17
CA ASP A 130 19.49 -0.89 7.87
C ASP A 130 18.51 -1.33 6.77
N LEU A 131 17.21 -1.30 7.06
CA LEU A 131 16.12 -1.78 6.20
C LEU A 131 16.13 -3.29 5.92
N ALA A 132 17.01 -4.07 6.59
CA ALA A 132 16.96 -5.52 6.52
C ALA A 132 15.68 -6.04 7.19
N GLN A 133 15.09 -7.07 6.59
CA GLN A 133 13.91 -7.71 7.17
C GLN A 133 14.31 -8.64 8.31
N SER A 134 13.69 -8.45 9.48
CA SER A 134 13.81 -9.38 10.60
C SER A 134 12.86 -10.56 10.40
N PRO A 135 13.29 -11.80 10.71
CA PRO A 135 12.40 -12.95 10.72
C PRO A 135 11.28 -12.73 11.74
N VAL A 136 10.06 -13.06 11.37
CA VAL A 136 8.87 -12.90 12.22
C VAL A 136 7.94 -14.10 12.06
N THR A 137 7.39 -14.57 13.18
CA THR A 137 6.28 -15.53 13.21
C THR A 137 4.97 -14.80 13.50
N THR A 138 3.87 -15.32 12.98
CA THR A 138 2.55 -14.69 13.09
C THR A 138 1.51 -15.69 13.55
N ASP A 139 0.74 -15.34 14.56
CA ASP A 139 -0.28 -16.21 15.14
C ASP A 139 -1.62 -15.48 15.33
N THR A 140 -2.71 -16.24 15.28
CA THR A 140 -4.03 -15.77 15.74
C THR A 140 -4.43 -16.56 16.96
N VAL A 141 -4.56 -15.88 18.10
CA VAL A 141 -5.01 -16.49 19.35
C VAL A 141 -6.51 -16.25 19.47
N THR A 142 -7.29 -17.27 19.13
CA THR A 142 -8.74 -17.25 19.35
C THR A 142 -9.03 -17.77 20.75
N THR A 143 -9.02 -16.90 21.75
CA THR A 143 -9.51 -17.22 23.09
C THR A 143 -11.03 -17.29 23.06
N THR A 144 -11.58 -18.49 22.82
CA THR A 144 -12.98 -18.82 23.07
C THR A 144 -13.21 -18.93 24.58
N SER A 145 -13.27 -17.79 25.27
CA SER A 145 -13.64 -17.71 26.69
C SER A 145 -14.94 -16.94 26.87
N ASP A 146 -15.94 -17.21 26.03
CA ASP A 146 -17.33 -16.86 26.35
C ASP A 146 -18.01 -18.10 26.96
N THR A 147 -17.50 -18.58 28.11
CA THR A 147 -18.29 -19.46 28.96
C THR A 147 -19.36 -18.60 29.59
N LYS A 148 -20.49 -18.49 28.89
CA LYS A 148 -21.72 -17.89 29.40
C LYS A 148 -22.17 -18.76 30.59
N THR A 149 -21.81 -18.37 31.80
CA THR A 149 -22.34 -18.96 33.04
C THR A 149 -23.83 -18.64 33.08
N THR A 150 -24.64 -19.53 32.52
CA THR A 150 -26.08 -19.58 32.82
C THR A 150 -26.22 -19.95 34.28
N ASN A 151 -26.55 -18.97 35.12
CA ASN A 151 -27.14 -19.23 36.43
C ASN A 151 -28.42 -20.03 36.19
N GLN A 152 -28.36 -21.34 36.44
CA GLN A 152 -29.50 -22.21 36.43
C GLN A 152 -29.93 -22.40 37.90
N ASP A 153 -30.94 -21.64 38.31
CA ASP A 153 -31.76 -21.97 39.47
C ASP A 153 -32.38 -23.35 39.27
N GLY A 154 -32.19 -24.28 40.23
CA GLY A 154 -32.72 -25.64 40.08
C GLY A 154 -32.38 -26.62 41.20
N ARG A 155 -33.18 -26.55 42.27
CA ARG A 155 -33.55 -27.63 43.21
C ARG A 155 -33.36 -29.08 42.68
N GLY A 156 -32.63 -29.89 43.45
CA GLY A 156 -32.91 -31.29 43.82
C GLY A 156 -32.97 -32.37 42.73
N THR A 157 -32.15 -33.42 42.85
CA THR A 157 -32.54 -34.76 43.37
C THR A 157 -31.38 -35.73 43.20
N GLN A 158 -31.06 -36.39 44.29
CA GLN A 158 -30.04 -37.41 44.48
C GLN A 158 -30.49 -38.72 43.82
N ASN A 159 -29.65 -39.37 43.01
CA ASN A 159 -29.85 -40.78 42.68
C ASN A 159 -28.52 -41.53 42.56
N THR A 160 -28.39 -42.51 43.43
CA THR A 160 -27.35 -43.54 43.53
C THR A 160 -27.49 -44.57 42.40
N GLY A 161 -26.37 -44.99 41.82
CA GLY A 161 -26.33 -46.05 40.82
C GLY A 161 -24.95 -46.69 40.70
N THR A 162 -24.72 -47.72 41.51
CA THR A 162 -23.59 -48.65 41.51
C THR A 162 -23.67 -49.58 40.29
N GLY A 163 -22.56 -49.90 39.61
CA GLY A 163 -22.58 -51.02 38.65
C GLY A 163 -21.42 -51.16 37.66
N ASN A 164 -20.41 -51.92 38.10
CA ASN A 164 -19.60 -52.90 37.35
C ASN A 164 -18.60 -52.57 36.22
N GLN A 165 -17.52 -53.35 36.31
CA GLN A 165 -16.27 -53.40 35.57
C GLN A 165 -16.38 -54.03 34.17
N ASN A 166 -15.52 -53.61 33.24
CA ASN A 166 -14.58 -54.52 32.57
C ASN A 166 -13.37 -53.76 31.95
N PRO A 167 -12.21 -54.40 31.74
CA PRO A 167 -10.93 -53.73 31.52
C PRO A 167 -10.49 -53.71 30.04
N GLY A 168 -9.64 -52.73 29.71
CA GLY A 168 -8.72 -52.79 28.58
C GLY A 168 -9.04 -51.83 27.45
N THR A 169 -8.24 -50.77 27.32
CA THR A 169 -7.36 -50.46 26.16
C THR A 169 -6.59 -49.18 26.48
N VAL A 170 -5.28 -49.20 26.21
CA VAL A 170 -4.28 -48.22 26.64
C VAL A 170 -4.33 -46.94 25.79
N ALA A 171 -4.65 -45.85 26.48
CA ALA A 171 -4.06 -44.50 26.46
C ALA A 171 -3.55 -43.88 25.14
N ASN A 172 -4.24 -42.82 24.72
CA ASN A 172 -3.62 -41.59 24.27
C ASN A 172 -4.39 -40.41 24.91
N GLN A 173 -3.82 -39.82 25.97
CA GLN A 173 -4.45 -38.72 26.72
C GLN A 173 -3.65 -37.42 26.54
N PRO A 174 -4.33 -36.26 26.37
CA PRO A 174 -3.68 -34.95 26.39
C PRO A 174 -3.32 -34.54 27.82
N ILE A 175 -2.19 -33.85 27.94
CA ILE A 175 -1.62 -33.32 29.18
C ILE A 175 -2.53 -32.20 29.74
N ILE A 176 -3.10 -32.42 30.93
CA ILE A 176 -3.78 -31.39 31.73
C ILE A 176 -2.77 -30.84 32.74
N VAL A 177 -2.38 -29.58 32.56
CA VAL A 177 -1.61 -28.82 33.58
C VAL A 177 -2.60 -28.11 34.49
N GLY A 178 -2.80 -28.65 35.68
CA GLY A 178 -3.58 -28.05 36.75
C GLY A 178 -2.73 -27.11 37.61
N GLY A 179 -3.18 -25.86 37.75
CA GLY A 179 -2.76 -24.94 38.80
C GLY A 179 -3.97 -24.61 39.68
N THR A 180 -3.94 -25.05 40.93
CA THR A 180 -4.98 -24.79 41.93
C THR A 180 -4.82 -23.39 42.52
N VAL A 181 -5.86 -22.56 42.45
CA VAL A 181 -5.97 -21.33 43.25
C VAL A 181 -7.12 -21.50 44.24
N THR A 182 -6.76 -21.48 45.52
CA THR A 182 -7.62 -21.47 46.69
C THR A 182 -8.35 -20.13 46.87
N LEU A 183 -9.68 -20.19 47.01
CA LEU A 183 -10.54 -19.26 47.76
C LEU A 183 -10.81 -19.91 49.16
N PRO A 184 -11.22 -19.22 50.25
CA PRO A 184 -12.21 -18.12 50.32
C PRO A 184 -11.88 -17.02 51.38
N THR A 185 -12.68 -15.96 51.60
CA THR A 185 -13.83 -15.96 52.54
C THR A 185 -14.64 -14.66 52.41
N ASP A 186 -15.97 -14.80 52.51
CA ASP A 186 -17.01 -13.78 52.51
C ASP A 186 -17.09 -12.92 53.80
N THR A 187 -17.98 -11.91 53.72
CA THR A 187 -18.79 -11.21 54.75
C THR A 187 -18.32 -9.79 55.17
N PRO A 188 -19.21 -8.84 55.56
CA PRO A 188 -20.25 -8.14 54.78
C PRO A 188 -20.26 -6.59 54.90
N ALA A 189 -21.07 -5.96 54.02
CA ALA A 189 -21.96 -4.77 54.14
C ALA A 189 -21.57 -3.46 54.87
N ALA A 190 -22.05 -2.36 54.25
CA ALA A 190 -22.12 -0.94 54.68
C ALA A 190 -20.80 -0.15 54.56
N THR A 191 -20.73 1.08 54.04
CA THR A 191 -21.68 2.20 54.07
C THR A 191 -21.33 3.18 52.94
N GLU A 192 -22.35 3.88 52.46
CA GLU A 192 -22.32 5.09 51.65
C GLU A 192 -21.31 6.13 52.18
N ASN A 193 -20.40 6.63 51.34
CA ASN A 193 -19.83 7.97 51.49
C ASN A 193 -19.24 8.50 50.18
N LYS A 194 -19.81 9.62 49.76
CA LYS A 194 -19.40 10.51 48.69
C LYS A 194 -18.11 11.22 49.13
N ALA A 195 -17.02 11.02 48.38
CA ALA A 195 -15.85 11.89 48.45
C ALA A 195 -15.28 12.11 47.05
N GLU A 196 -15.21 13.39 46.72
CA GLU A 196 -14.66 14.01 45.52
C GLU A 196 -13.12 13.83 45.51
N PRO A 197 -12.50 13.36 44.41
CA PRO A 197 -11.05 13.26 44.35
C PRO A 197 -10.44 14.65 44.13
N ALA A 198 -9.59 15.03 45.09
CA ALA A 198 -8.76 16.23 45.06
C ALA A 198 -7.82 16.23 43.83
N VAL A 199 -7.78 17.40 43.18
CA VAL A 199 -6.83 17.74 42.11
C VAL A 199 -5.43 17.83 42.73
N PRO A 200 -4.40 17.15 42.19
CA PRO A 200 -3.03 17.38 42.62
C PRO A 200 -2.55 18.75 42.14
N GLU A 201 -2.26 19.61 43.09
CA GLU A 201 -1.62 20.91 42.93
C GLU A 201 -0.20 20.71 42.40
N TYR A 202 0.03 21.07 41.14
CA TYR A 202 1.35 21.09 40.53
C TYR A 202 2.13 22.28 41.10
N ARG A 203 3.13 22.00 41.94
CA ARG A 203 4.10 22.97 42.45
C ARG A 203 5.15 23.22 41.38
N GLU A 204 5.13 24.41 40.77
CA GLU A 204 6.22 24.89 39.92
C GLU A 204 7.49 25.09 40.78
N GLU A 205 8.56 24.35 40.44
CA GLU A 205 9.89 24.67 40.95
C GLU A 205 10.47 25.87 40.17
N PRO A 206 10.99 26.90 40.85
CA PRO A 206 11.63 28.03 40.19
C PRO A 206 12.95 27.59 39.55
N ARG A 207 12.98 27.59 38.23
CA ARG A 207 14.19 27.43 37.41
C ARG A 207 15.11 28.62 37.65
N SER A 208 16.26 28.38 38.27
CA SER A 208 17.31 29.36 38.49
C SER A 208 17.88 29.85 37.15
N GLU A 209 17.87 31.17 36.97
CA GLU A 209 18.60 31.87 35.92
C GLU A 209 20.11 31.79 36.22
N GLN A 210 20.88 31.16 35.33
CA GLN A 210 22.33 31.33 35.29
C GLN A 210 22.67 32.57 34.45
N PRO A 211 23.55 33.48 34.96
CA PRO A 211 24.00 34.62 34.19
C PRO A 211 25.02 34.17 33.14
N VAL A 212 24.70 34.41 31.87
CA VAL A 212 25.61 34.20 30.74
C VAL A 212 26.58 35.36 30.69
N ALA A 213 27.86 35.08 30.95
CA ALA A 213 28.94 36.03 30.86
C ALA A 213 29.07 36.61 29.45
N ALA A 214 29.13 37.94 29.37
CA ALA A 214 29.47 38.69 28.18
C ALA A 214 30.84 38.24 27.65
N ARG A 215 30.86 37.74 26.41
CA ARG A 215 32.10 37.64 25.62
C ARG A 215 32.14 38.80 24.65
N GLU A 216 33.23 39.54 24.78
CA GLU A 216 33.59 40.71 24.00
C GLU A 216 33.73 40.38 22.52
N SER A 217 33.23 41.34 21.75
CA SER A 217 33.40 41.54 20.32
C SER A 217 34.88 41.50 19.90
N ASN A 218 35.18 40.72 18.85
CA ASN A 218 36.35 40.99 18.03
C ASN A 218 35.98 40.94 16.54
N ALA A 219 36.05 42.13 15.96
CA ALA A 219 36.38 42.52 14.60
C ALA A 219 35.98 41.66 13.39
N ALA A 220 35.32 42.36 12.47
CA ALA A 220 34.93 42.00 11.11
C ALA A 220 36.05 41.41 10.23
N PRO A 221 35.64 40.67 9.20
CA PRO A 221 36.08 41.01 7.85
C PRO A 221 34.91 41.24 6.88
N GLU A 222 35.20 42.13 5.95
CA GLU A 222 34.34 42.73 4.92
C GLU A 222 33.34 41.79 4.25
N ALA A 223 32.09 42.24 4.26
CA ALA A 223 30.98 41.67 3.51
C ALA A 223 31.24 41.81 2.01
N ARG A 224 31.55 40.70 1.35
CA ARG A 224 31.30 40.57 -0.09
C ARG A 224 29.78 40.62 -0.31
N PRO A 225 29.28 41.34 -1.33
CA PRO A 225 27.87 41.31 -1.67
C PRO A 225 27.45 39.87 -1.94
N GLN A 226 26.68 39.27 -1.04
CA GLN A 226 25.96 38.04 -1.32
C GLN A 226 24.97 38.36 -2.43
N GLU A 227 25.32 37.97 -3.66
CA GLU A 227 24.35 37.87 -4.75
C GLU A 227 23.15 37.10 -4.21
N ALA A 228 22.01 37.79 -4.15
CA ALA A 228 20.75 37.22 -3.75
C ALA A 228 20.44 36.05 -4.69
N GLN A 229 20.81 34.83 -4.30
CA GLN A 229 20.39 33.61 -4.95
C GLN A 229 18.87 33.62 -4.91
N ALA A 230 18.25 33.95 -6.04
CA ALA A 230 16.82 33.91 -6.22
C ALA A 230 16.35 32.50 -5.87
N LYS A 231 15.72 32.35 -4.70
CA LYS A 231 15.05 31.11 -4.29
C LYS A 231 14.04 30.79 -5.37
N SER A 232 14.36 29.80 -6.21
CA SER A 232 13.41 29.27 -7.17
C SER A 232 12.22 28.71 -6.39
N PRO A 233 10.98 29.05 -6.79
CA PRO A 233 9.79 28.64 -6.04
C PRO A 233 9.73 27.11 -5.94
N GLU A 234 9.65 26.60 -4.70
CA GLU A 234 9.49 25.17 -4.43
C GLU A 234 8.15 24.69 -4.99
N LYS A 235 8.19 23.80 -5.98
CA LYS A 235 6.99 23.17 -6.55
C LYS A 235 6.52 22.08 -5.59
N LYS A 236 5.45 22.34 -4.85
CA LYS A 236 4.78 21.33 -4.03
C LYS A 236 4.03 20.35 -4.95
N LEU A 237 4.28 19.06 -4.79
CA LEU A 237 3.57 18.03 -5.54
C LEU A 237 2.23 17.74 -4.86
N GLU A 238 1.13 17.98 -5.57
CA GLU A 238 -0.22 17.69 -5.08
C GLU A 238 -0.65 16.26 -5.43
N SER A 239 -1.40 15.62 -4.54
CA SER A 239 -2.00 14.31 -4.81
C SER A 239 -3.02 14.42 -5.94
N GLN A 240 -2.85 13.64 -7.00
CA GLN A 240 -3.74 13.66 -8.15
C GLN A 240 -4.86 12.63 -8.00
N LYS A 241 -6.09 13.07 -8.21
CA LYS A 241 -7.22 12.16 -8.34
C LYS A 241 -7.04 11.25 -9.55
N SER A 242 -7.02 9.94 -9.33
CA SER A 242 -6.89 8.95 -10.40
C SER A 242 -8.00 9.05 -11.43
N VAL A 243 -7.71 8.73 -12.69
CA VAL A 243 -8.73 8.67 -13.75
C VAL A 243 -9.82 7.67 -13.38
N LEU A 244 -9.47 6.53 -12.79
CA LEU A 244 -10.43 5.56 -12.28
C LEU A 244 -11.39 6.15 -11.24
N ASN A 245 -10.89 6.98 -10.30
CA ASN A 245 -11.74 7.70 -9.35
C ASN A 245 -12.64 8.73 -10.04
N ARG A 246 -12.20 9.33 -11.14
CA ARG A 246 -13.06 10.22 -11.95
C ARG A 246 -14.21 9.45 -12.58
N PHE A 247 -13.96 8.23 -13.08
CA PHE A 247 -15.01 7.33 -13.58
C PHE A 247 -16.02 6.97 -12.49
N ARG A 248 -15.54 6.58 -11.31
CA ARG A 248 -16.40 6.25 -10.16
C ARG A 248 -17.31 7.40 -9.74
N ASP A 249 -16.75 8.60 -9.72
CA ASP A 249 -17.42 9.78 -9.19
C ASP A 249 -18.24 10.52 -10.27
N TYR A 250 -18.15 10.11 -11.54
CA TYR A 250 -18.88 10.73 -12.65
C TYR A 250 -20.38 10.42 -12.55
N LYS A 251 -21.21 11.48 -12.54
CA LYS A 251 -22.69 11.39 -12.47
C LYS A 251 -23.39 11.99 -13.68
N GLY A 252 -22.64 12.39 -14.71
CA GLY A 252 -23.20 12.95 -15.94
C GLY A 252 -23.69 11.87 -16.90
N GLU A 253 -24.14 12.29 -18.08
CA GLU A 253 -24.55 11.39 -19.16
C GLU A 253 -23.37 10.54 -19.64
N LEU A 254 -23.56 9.21 -19.64
CA LEU A 254 -22.57 8.26 -20.15
C LEU A 254 -22.61 8.29 -21.68
N SER A 255 -21.61 8.94 -22.26
CA SER A 255 -21.40 9.03 -23.71
C SER A 255 -19.92 8.76 -24.02
N PRO A 256 -19.57 8.35 -25.25
CA PRO A 256 -18.16 8.19 -25.63
C PRO A 256 -17.36 9.47 -25.37
N LYS A 257 -17.92 10.63 -25.72
CA LYS A 257 -17.28 11.93 -25.54
C LYS A 257 -17.01 12.24 -24.06
N SER A 258 -17.99 12.03 -23.19
CA SER A 258 -17.84 12.33 -21.76
C SER A 258 -16.85 11.41 -21.07
N LEU A 259 -16.87 10.11 -21.38
CA LEU A 259 -15.91 9.15 -20.79
C LEU A 259 -14.48 9.37 -21.29
N ILE A 260 -14.30 9.73 -22.55
CA ILE A 260 -12.98 10.09 -23.09
C ILE A 260 -12.44 11.35 -22.38
N ALA A 261 -13.28 12.36 -22.15
CA ALA A 261 -12.86 13.59 -21.47
C ALA A 261 -12.38 13.36 -20.02
N LEU A 262 -12.76 12.25 -19.36
CA LEU A 262 -12.25 11.93 -18.02
C LEU A 262 -10.75 11.62 -18.01
N PHE A 263 -10.17 11.28 -19.16
CA PHE A 263 -8.73 11.07 -19.36
C PHE A 263 -7.95 12.37 -19.58
N ASP A 264 -8.62 13.52 -19.68
CA ASP A 264 -7.94 14.80 -19.83
C ASP A 264 -7.01 15.03 -18.64
N ARG A 265 -5.74 15.27 -18.94
CA ARG A 265 -4.69 15.30 -17.93
C ARG A 265 -4.78 16.62 -17.17
N ASP A 266 -4.57 16.54 -15.86
CA ASP A 266 -4.34 17.74 -15.08
C ASP A 266 -2.87 18.15 -15.27
N GLU A 267 -2.66 19.16 -16.12
CA GLU A 267 -1.34 19.68 -16.46
C GLU A 267 -0.62 20.30 -15.25
N LYS A 268 -1.34 20.58 -14.16
CA LYS A 268 -0.80 21.26 -12.98
C LYS A 268 0.21 20.45 -12.18
N SER A 269 0.16 19.11 -12.20
CA SER A 269 1.11 18.31 -11.42
C SER A 269 2.52 18.26 -12.00
N GLY A 270 2.67 18.58 -13.29
CA GLY A 270 3.91 18.35 -14.02
C GLY A 270 4.30 16.87 -14.20
N VAL A 271 3.55 15.92 -13.63
CA VAL A 271 3.84 14.48 -13.73
C VAL A 271 3.43 13.95 -15.10
N ARG A 272 4.36 13.33 -15.81
CA ARG A 272 4.17 12.87 -17.18
C ARG A 272 4.34 11.36 -17.36
N GLN A 273 3.24 10.64 -17.63
CA GLN A 273 3.28 9.26 -18.14
C GLN A 273 3.44 9.22 -19.68
N GLU A 274 4.32 8.35 -20.16
CA GLU A 274 4.57 8.01 -21.56
C GLU A 274 4.62 6.48 -21.73
N PRO A 275 3.72 5.87 -22.53
CA PRO A 275 2.58 6.49 -23.19
C PRO A 275 1.52 7.01 -22.20
N ALA A 276 0.71 7.97 -22.62
CA ALA A 276 -0.33 8.59 -21.76
C ALA A 276 -1.36 7.58 -21.22
N LEU A 277 -1.54 6.46 -21.91
CA LEU A 277 -2.31 5.29 -21.48
C LEU A 277 -1.60 4.02 -21.95
N LEU A 278 -1.67 2.95 -21.16
CA LEU A 278 -1.03 1.67 -21.47
C LEU A 278 -2.00 0.50 -21.28
N LEU A 279 -1.94 -0.48 -22.18
CA LEU A 279 -2.55 -1.79 -21.96
C LEU A 279 -1.58 -2.68 -21.17
N ALA A 280 -1.98 -3.08 -19.97
CA ALA A 280 -1.20 -3.85 -19.02
C ALA A 280 -1.08 -5.32 -19.45
N ASP A 281 -0.20 -5.59 -20.41
CA ASP A 281 0.09 -6.92 -20.95
C ASP A 281 1.15 -7.70 -20.16
N GLY A 282 1.71 -7.10 -19.10
CA GLY A 282 2.79 -7.66 -18.30
C GLY A 282 4.17 -7.61 -18.96
N LYS A 283 4.30 -6.93 -20.10
CA LYS A 283 5.55 -6.86 -20.90
C LYS A 283 5.95 -5.43 -21.20
N THR A 284 5.00 -4.60 -21.60
CA THR A 284 5.25 -3.23 -22.02
C THR A 284 5.62 -2.37 -20.83
N VAL A 285 6.64 -1.53 -21.03
CA VAL A 285 7.15 -0.59 -20.03
C VAL A 285 6.55 0.78 -20.31
N LEU A 286 6.09 1.45 -19.26
CA LEU A 286 5.77 2.87 -19.30
C LEU A 286 6.85 3.67 -18.58
N LYS A 287 6.99 4.92 -18.98
CA LYS A 287 7.88 5.91 -18.38
C LYS A 287 7.04 6.94 -17.65
N VAL A 288 7.36 7.20 -16.38
CA VAL A 288 6.78 8.28 -15.58
C VAL A 288 7.88 9.29 -15.32
N VAL A 289 7.66 10.53 -15.75
CA VAL A 289 8.54 11.67 -15.49
C VAL A 289 7.92 12.48 -14.36
N VAL A 290 8.58 12.50 -13.22
CA VAL A 290 8.20 13.30 -12.06
C VAL A 290 9.11 14.52 -12.03
N PRO A 291 8.57 15.76 -11.99
CA PRO A 291 9.38 16.97 -11.92
C PRO A 291 10.40 16.90 -10.79
N GLY A 292 11.57 17.51 -10.99
CA GLY A 292 12.58 17.62 -9.94
C GLY A 292 11.97 18.24 -8.68
N VAL A 293 11.77 17.42 -7.65
CA VAL A 293 11.27 17.86 -6.35
C VAL A 293 12.45 18.35 -5.52
N ALA A 294 12.32 19.56 -4.96
CA ALA A 294 13.28 20.09 -4.01
C ALA A 294 13.04 19.38 -2.67
N GLY A 295 14.09 18.73 -2.15
CA GLY A 295 14.07 18.03 -0.88
C GLY A 295 15.50 17.87 -0.36
N LYS A 296 15.63 17.64 0.94
CA LYS A 296 16.96 17.42 1.56
C LYS A 296 17.55 16.08 1.12
N GLN A 297 16.70 15.14 0.75
CA GLN A 297 17.05 13.79 0.35
C GLN A 297 16.46 13.43 -1.02
N ALA A 298 17.05 12.44 -1.67
CA ALA A 298 16.46 11.87 -2.89
C ALA A 298 15.13 11.16 -2.53
N PRO A 299 14.06 11.34 -3.32
CA PRO A 299 12.80 10.64 -3.09
C PRO A 299 12.98 9.13 -3.22
N ASN A 300 12.21 8.40 -2.40
CA ASN A 300 12.10 6.96 -2.48
C ASN A 300 10.84 6.59 -3.27
N PHE A 301 10.90 5.54 -4.10
CA PHE A 301 9.82 5.16 -4.99
C PHE A 301 9.37 3.72 -4.72
N ALA A 302 8.06 3.53 -4.59
CA ALA A 302 7.41 2.23 -4.49
C ALA A 302 6.33 2.09 -5.57
N LEU A 303 6.10 0.87 -6.05
CA LEU A 303 5.12 0.59 -7.10
C LEU A 303 4.07 -0.41 -6.59
N LYS A 304 2.80 -0.14 -6.89
CA LYS A 304 1.68 -1.06 -6.68
C LYS A 304 1.27 -1.68 -8.01
N LYS A 305 1.17 -3.01 -8.07
CA LYS A 305 0.80 -3.79 -9.27
C LYS A 305 1.64 -3.44 -10.51
N ALA A 306 2.90 -3.11 -10.27
CA ALA A 306 3.90 -2.83 -11.29
C ALA A 306 5.29 -3.16 -10.74
N ARG A 307 6.23 -3.44 -11.64
CA ARG A 307 7.64 -3.71 -11.31
C ARG A 307 8.51 -2.56 -11.79
N LEU A 308 9.46 -2.15 -10.96
CA LEU A 308 10.45 -1.16 -11.35
C LEU A 308 11.40 -1.76 -12.39
N VAL A 309 11.61 -1.06 -13.49
CA VAL A 309 12.56 -1.44 -14.56
C VAL A 309 13.80 -0.58 -14.47
N SER A 310 13.65 0.73 -14.31
CA SER A 310 14.76 1.68 -14.16
C SER A 310 14.30 2.91 -13.38
N LEU A 311 15.24 3.50 -12.64
CA LEU A 311 15.07 4.79 -11.96
C LEU A 311 16.31 5.64 -12.23
N LYS A 312 16.13 6.81 -12.82
CA LYS A 312 17.23 7.75 -13.11
C LYS A 312 16.76 9.19 -13.07
N LYS A 313 17.70 10.14 -13.02
CA LYS A 313 17.42 11.55 -13.30
C LYS A 313 17.69 11.86 -14.78
N ASP A 314 16.90 12.72 -15.39
CA ASP A 314 17.20 13.28 -16.71
C ASP A 314 18.07 14.55 -16.61
N THR A 315 18.37 15.17 -17.76
CA THR A 315 19.18 16.39 -17.86
C THR A 315 18.53 17.60 -17.20
N ASP A 316 17.21 17.59 -17.06
CA ASP A 316 16.42 18.65 -16.44
C ASP A 316 16.20 18.38 -14.94
N ASN A 317 16.93 17.40 -14.38
CA ASN A 317 16.84 16.94 -12.99
C ASN A 317 15.44 16.40 -12.61
N ASN A 318 14.65 15.95 -13.59
CA ASN A 318 13.41 15.21 -13.34
C ASN A 318 13.73 13.75 -13.04
N TRP A 319 12.90 13.14 -12.19
CA TRP A 319 12.96 11.70 -11.96
C TRP A 319 12.23 10.96 -13.07
N VAL A 320 12.93 10.04 -13.72
CA VAL A 320 12.41 9.15 -14.76
C VAL A 320 12.29 7.75 -14.18
N VAL A 321 11.05 7.34 -13.93
CA VAL A 321 10.68 6.03 -13.41
C VAL A 321 10.16 5.18 -14.58
N GLU A 322 10.89 4.15 -14.97
CA GLU A 322 10.41 3.16 -15.92
C GLU A 322 9.78 2.00 -15.16
N ALA A 323 8.50 1.75 -15.39
CA ALA A 323 7.72 0.76 -14.67
C ALA A 323 7.02 -0.19 -15.65
N ARG A 324 6.91 -1.46 -15.28
CA ARG A 324 6.19 -2.49 -16.01
C ARG A 324 4.97 -2.93 -15.21
N PRO A 325 3.75 -2.50 -15.58
CA PRO A 325 2.52 -2.95 -14.93
C PRO A 325 2.35 -4.47 -15.02
N GLU A 326 1.76 -5.06 -13.98
CA GLU A 326 1.40 -6.47 -13.97
C GLU A 326 0.33 -6.77 -15.03
N LYS A 327 0.34 -7.98 -15.57
CA LYS A 327 -0.66 -8.39 -16.56
C LYS A 327 -2.06 -8.29 -15.96
N GLY A 328 -2.93 -7.54 -16.61
CA GLY A 328 -4.32 -7.37 -16.19
C GLY A 328 -4.57 -6.24 -15.19
N ALA A 329 -3.55 -5.49 -14.79
CA ALA A 329 -3.72 -4.39 -13.85
C ALA A 329 -4.54 -3.23 -14.44
N TYR A 330 -5.41 -2.64 -13.62
CA TYR A 330 -6.16 -1.40 -13.92
C TYR A 330 -6.02 -0.32 -12.83
N ASP A 331 -5.40 -0.66 -11.70
CA ASP A 331 -5.23 0.16 -10.50
C ASP A 331 -3.75 0.25 -10.07
N ALA A 332 -2.82 0.25 -11.04
CA ALA A 332 -1.40 0.41 -10.74
C ALA A 332 -1.09 1.85 -10.31
N SER A 333 -0.17 2.02 -9.36
CA SER A 333 0.25 3.33 -8.85
C SER A 333 1.75 3.37 -8.51
N LEU A 334 2.31 4.58 -8.55
CA LEU A 334 3.65 4.92 -8.10
C LEU A 334 3.54 5.77 -6.84
N THR A 335 4.04 5.24 -5.72
CA THR A 335 4.15 5.99 -4.48
C THR A 335 5.54 6.61 -4.39
N MET A 336 5.60 7.92 -4.17
CA MET A 336 6.84 8.65 -3.93
C MET A 336 6.86 9.14 -2.48
N LEU A 337 7.92 8.82 -1.76
CA LEU A 337 8.21 9.33 -0.43
C LEU A 337 9.29 10.41 -0.56
N LEU A 338 8.96 11.64 -0.19
CA LEU A 338 9.87 12.78 -0.19
C LEU A 338 9.86 13.42 1.18
N ASP A 339 11.02 13.40 1.85
CA ASP A 339 11.15 13.83 3.24
C ASP A 339 10.09 13.12 4.12
N GLU A 340 9.13 13.85 4.68
CA GLU A 340 8.04 13.31 5.52
C GLU A 340 6.70 13.18 4.77
N SER A 341 6.68 13.48 3.46
CA SER A 341 5.46 13.47 2.64
C SER A 341 5.40 12.26 1.72
N MET A 342 4.23 11.61 1.69
CA MET A 342 3.93 10.52 0.76
C MET A 342 2.94 11.01 -0.30
N VAL A 343 3.29 10.84 -1.58
CA VAL A 343 2.42 11.15 -2.72
C VAL A 343 2.19 9.90 -3.55
N GLU A 344 0.93 9.52 -3.76
CA GLU A 344 0.55 8.44 -4.66
C GLU A 344 0.18 9.00 -6.04
N LEU A 345 0.85 8.50 -7.07
CA LEU A 345 0.67 8.88 -8.47
C LEU A 345 0.02 7.71 -9.22
N PRO A 346 -1.28 7.78 -9.52
CA PRO A 346 -1.98 6.71 -10.22
C PRO A 346 -1.51 6.59 -11.67
N LEU A 347 -1.26 5.36 -12.13
CA LEU A 347 -0.89 5.08 -13.51
C LEU A 347 -2.15 4.84 -14.36
N VAL A 348 -2.16 5.37 -15.58
CA VAL A 348 -3.26 5.17 -16.53
C VAL A 348 -3.02 3.87 -17.30
N VAL A 349 -3.48 2.76 -16.71
CA VAL A 349 -3.30 1.40 -17.23
C VAL A 349 -4.63 0.64 -17.24
N ALA A 350 -4.81 -0.30 -18.16
CA ALA A 350 -5.95 -1.22 -18.15
C ALA A 350 -5.57 -2.61 -18.70
N PRO A 351 -6.26 -3.70 -18.31
CA PRO A 351 -6.14 -4.99 -18.96
C PRO A 351 -6.40 -4.88 -20.47
N LYS A 352 -5.65 -5.65 -21.26
CA LYS A 352 -5.95 -5.83 -22.68
C LYS A 352 -7.14 -6.78 -22.81
N VAL A 353 -8.25 -6.27 -23.34
CA VAL A 353 -9.47 -7.05 -23.59
C VAL A 353 -9.94 -6.86 -25.03
N ASP A 354 -10.71 -7.81 -25.52
CA ASP A 354 -11.36 -7.67 -26.83
C ASP A 354 -12.60 -6.78 -26.68
N ILE A 355 -12.61 -5.67 -27.41
CA ILE A 355 -13.71 -4.69 -27.43
C ILE A 355 -14.40 -4.63 -28.79
N ASP A 356 -14.12 -5.58 -29.68
CA ASP A 356 -14.78 -5.75 -30.98
C ASP A 356 -16.13 -6.45 -30.81
N LEU A 357 -17.11 -5.72 -30.28
CA LEU A 357 -18.39 -6.28 -29.82
C LEU A 357 -19.23 -6.91 -30.95
N ASP A 358 -18.97 -6.54 -32.19
CA ASP A 358 -19.67 -7.06 -33.38
C ASP A 358 -18.82 -8.03 -34.22
N LYS A 359 -17.59 -8.35 -33.76
CA LYS A 359 -16.63 -9.21 -34.45
C LYS A 359 -16.30 -8.72 -35.87
N SER A 360 -16.42 -7.42 -36.14
CA SER A 360 -16.14 -6.83 -37.46
C SER A 360 -14.64 -6.64 -37.73
N GLY A 361 -13.79 -6.87 -36.72
CA GLY A 361 -12.39 -6.51 -36.69
C GLY A 361 -12.16 -4.99 -36.54
N LYS A 362 -13.21 -4.21 -36.27
CA LYS A 362 -13.15 -2.75 -36.26
C LYS A 362 -13.75 -2.17 -34.98
N ILE A 363 -12.87 -1.55 -34.22
CA ILE A 363 -13.26 -0.70 -33.09
C ILE A 363 -13.76 0.64 -33.64
N THR A 364 -15.07 0.91 -33.48
CA THR A 364 -15.81 2.10 -33.95
C THR A 364 -16.57 2.78 -32.81
N GLU A 365 -17.02 4.02 -33.05
CA GLU A 365 -17.86 4.75 -32.09
C GLU A 365 -19.24 4.11 -31.92
N ASP A 366 -19.78 3.48 -32.96
CA ASP A 366 -21.02 2.69 -32.86
C ASP A 366 -20.87 1.50 -31.91
N GLY A 367 -19.71 0.84 -31.92
CA GLY A 367 -19.37 -0.21 -30.95
C GLY A 367 -19.32 0.33 -29.51
N PHE A 368 -18.80 1.55 -29.32
CA PHE A 368 -18.81 2.22 -28.02
C PHE A 368 -20.25 2.58 -27.59
N ASN A 369 -21.06 3.15 -28.48
CA ASN A 369 -22.46 3.43 -28.18
C ASN A 369 -23.24 2.15 -27.85
N ARG A 370 -22.94 1.03 -28.53
CA ARG A 370 -23.51 -0.28 -28.20
C ARG A 370 -23.12 -0.74 -26.81
N PHE A 371 -21.83 -0.66 -26.46
CA PHE A 371 -21.31 -0.98 -25.13
C PHE A 371 -22.05 -0.23 -24.00
N LEU A 372 -22.32 1.06 -24.21
CA LEU A 372 -23.01 1.89 -23.21
C LEU A 372 -24.50 1.57 -23.08
N LYS A 373 -25.16 1.22 -24.18
CA LYS A 373 -26.59 0.89 -24.21
C LYS A 373 -26.88 -0.53 -23.72
N GLU A 374 -26.07 -1.49 -24.13
CA GLU A 374 -26.28 -2.92 -23.86
C GLU A 374 -25.56 -3.37 -22.58
N ARG A 375 -25.94 -2.81 -21.41
CA ARG A 375 -25.32 -3.21 -20.12
C ARG A 375 -25.77 -4.59 -19.62
N GLY A 376 -26.85 -5.15 -20.17
CA GLY A 376 -27.45 -6.39 -19.69
C GLY A 376 -28.31 -6.17 -18.45
N THR A 377 -28.39 -7.17 -17.58
CA THR A 377 -29.11 -7.10 -16.30
C THR A 377 -28.15 -7.34 -15.15
N GLU A 378 -28.50 -6.98 -13.91
CA GLU A 378 -27.64 -7.26 -12.74
C GLU A 378 -27.29 -8.75 -12.58
N LYS A 379 -28.17 -9.66 -13.01
CA LYS A 379 -27.96 -11.11 -12.92
C LYS A 379 -27.20 -11.69 -14.13
N ALA A 380 -27.15 -10.95 -15.23
CA ALA A 380 -26.50 -11.33 -16.46
C ALA A 380 -25.91 -10.06 -17.10
N PRO A 381 -24.87 -9.48 -16.49
CA PRO A 381 -24.22 -8.30 -17.04
C PRO A 381 -23.65 -8.65 -18.41
N LYS A 382 -23.83 -7.74 -19.36
CA LYS A 382 -23.13 -7.81 -20.63
C LYS A 382 -21.81 -7.06 -20.51
N TYR A 383 -20.79 -7.61 -21.14
CA TYR A 383 -19.46 -6.98 -21.24
C TYR A 383 -18.81 -6.72 -19.87
N ASP A 384 -18.91 -7.66 -18.95
CA ASP A 384 -18.05 -7.68 -17.76
C ASP A 384 -16.59 -7.90 -18.21
N LEU A 385 -15.80 -6.83 -18.20
CA LEU A 385 -14.44 -6.80 -18.76
C LEU A 385 -13.38 -7.11 -17.70
N ASN A 386 -13.70 -6.95 -16.41
CA ASN A 386 -12.80 -7.31 -15.31
C ASN A 386 -13.10 -8.71 -14.73
N GLY A 387 -14.23 -9.32 -15.10
CA GLY A 387 -14.66 -10.66 -14.69
C GLY A 387 -15.20 -10.74 -13.27
N ASP A 388 -15.67 -9.63 -12.70
CA ASP A 388 -16.14 -9.57 -11.32
C ASP A 388 -17.64 -9.91 -11.14
N GLY A 389 -18.31 -10.26 -12.23
CA GLY A 389 -19.73 -10.59 -12.26
C GLY A 389 -20.64 -9.37 -12.20
N ARG A 390 -20.11 -8.15 -12.40
CA ARG A 390 -20.86 -6.90 -12.41
C ARG A 390 -20.57 -6.12 -13.67
N ARG A 391 -21.35 -5.07 -13.86
CA ARG A 391 -21.15 -4.11 -14.94
C ARG A 391 -21.12 -2.69 -14.40
N ASP A 392 -19.94 -2.20 -14.07
CA ASP A 392 -19.75 -0.94 -13.34
C ASP A 392 -18.79 0.05 -14.01
N TYR A 393 -18.31 1.02 -13.24
CA TYR A 393 -17.42 2.08 -13.72
C TYR A 393 -16.01 1.57 -14.06
N ILE A 394 -15.60 0.41 -13.54
CA ILE A 394 -14.34 -0.24 -13.86
C ILE A 394 -14.40 -0.76 -15.29
N ASP A 395 -15.51 -1.38 -15.70
CA ASP A 395 -15.70 -1.80 -17.10
C ASP A 395 -15.71 -0.62 -18.05
N ASP A 396 -16.41 0.45 -17.67
CA ASP A 396 -16.47 1.68 -18.46
C ASP A 396 -15.07 2.30 -18.63
N TYR A 397 -14.24 2.27 -17.58
CA TYR A 397 -12.83 2.65 -17.64
C TYR A 397 -12.02 1.73 -18.57
N ILE A 398 -12.08 0.41 -18.37
CA ILE A 398 -11.31 -0.59 -19.15
C ILE A 398 -11.63 -0.47 -20.64
N PHE A 399 -12.91 -0.37 -21.00
CA PHE A 399 -13.33 -0.24 -22.39
C PHE A 399 -12.81 1.05 -23.02
N THR A 400 -12.94 2.17 -22.30
CA THR A 400 -12.49 3.47 -22.80
C THR A 400 -10.97 3.48 -23.05
N VAL A 401 -10.17 2.89 -22.15
CA VAL A 401 -8.72 2.74 -22.35
C VAL A 401 -8.41 1.90 -23.59
N ASN A 402 -9.06 0.75 -23.77
CA ASN A 402 -8.85 -0.11 -24.94
C ASN A 402 -9.28 0.58 -26.25
N TYR A 403 -10.37 1.34 -26.22
CA TYR A 403 -10.85 2.14 -27.35
C TYR A 403 -9.82 3.20 -27.76
N LEU A 404 -9.30 3.97 -26.79
CA LEU A 404 -8.29 5.00 -27.03
C LEU A 404 -6.96 4.39 -27.50
N ALA A 405 -6.54 3.27 -26.92
CA ALA A 405 -5.35 2.54 -27.35
C ALA A 405 -5.43 2.10 -28.83
N ALA A 406 -6.57 1.53 -29.23
CA ALA A 406 -6.80 1.12 -30.61
C ALA A 406 -6.80 2.31 -31.58
N ARG A 407 -7.41 3.43 -31.20
CA ARG A 407 -7.43 4.66 -32.02
C ARG A 407 -6.04 5.26 -32.20
N ASN A 408 -5.24 5.30 -31.13
CA ASN A 408 -3.87 5.81 -31.16
C ASN A 408 -2.95 4.94 -32.04
N ASN A 409 -3.13 3.62 -32.01
CA ASN A 409 -2.37 2.71 -32.87
C ASN A 409 -2.70 2.90 -34.36
N LYS A 410 -3.98 3.12 -34.71
CA LYS A 410 -4.39 3.45 -36.08
C LYS A 410 -3.77 4.77 -36.56
N ALA A 411 -3.72 5.80 -35.70
CA ALA A 411 -3.09 7.09 -36.03
C ALA A 411 -1.60 6.93 -36.32
N LYS A 412 -0.86 6.24 -35.44
CA LYS A 412 0.57 5.96 -35.63
C LYS A 412 0.86 5.12 -36.88
N ALA A 413 -0.02 4.20 -37.25
CA ALA A 413 0.11 3.41 -38.48
C ALA A 413 -0.03 4.27 -39.73
N LYS A 414 -1.01 5.19 -39.77
CA LYS A 414 -1.21 6.13 -40.90
C LYS A 414 -0.03 7.09 -41.08
N GLU A 415 0.53 7.59 -39.97
CA GLU A 415 1.69 8.46 -39.98
C GLU A 415 2.91 7.77 -40.62
N LYS A 416 3.21 6.53 -40.20
CA LYS A 416 4.31 5.73 -40.78
C LYS A 416 4.15 5.47 -42.28
N VAL A 417 2.94 5.27 -42.78
CA VAL A 417 2.68 5.08 -44.22
C VAL A 417 2.90 6.37 -45.01
N THR A 418 2.50 7.52 -44.46
CA THR A 418 2.61 8.82 -45.14
C THR A 418 4.06 9.29 -45.26
N VAL A 419 4.89 9.04 -44.24
CA VAL A 419 6.33 9.37 -44.26
C VAL A 419 7.06 8.55 -45.34
N LYS A 420 6.80 7.24 -45.45
CA LYS A 420 7.41 6.39 -46.48
C LYS A 420 7.02 6.76 -47.91
N VAL A 421 5.79 7.27 -48.13
CA VAL A 421 5.34 7.68 -49.47
C VAL A 421 5.97 9.01 -49.90
N LYS A 422 6.29 9.92 -48.97
CA LYS A 422 7.00 11.17 -49.28
C LYS A 422 8.50 10.97 -49.55
N GLU A 423 9.11 9.98 -48.93
CA GLU A 423 10.54 9.65 -49.13
C GLU A 423 10.80 8.89 -50.45
N ALA A 424 9.76 8.34 -51.08
CA ALA A 424 9.85 7.58 -52.32
C ALA A 424 9.55 8.39 -53.60
N LYS A 425 9.51 9.73 -53.54
CA LYS A 425 9.42 10.53 -54.76
C LYS A 425 10.81 10.57 -55.42
N PRO A 426 11.00 10.02 -56.64
CA PRO A 426 12.31 10.02 -57.28
C PRO A 426 12.70 11.46 -57.57
N THR A 427 13.91 11.83 -57.15
CA THR A 427 14.60 13.01 -57.65
C THR A 427 14.86 12.77 -59.13
N GLU A 428 13.99 13.29 -60.00
CA GLU A 428 14.29 13.40 -61.43
C GLU A 428 15.56 14.23 -61.57
N SER A 429 16.63 13.54 -61.98
CA SER A 429 17.89 14.13 -62.41
C SER A 429 17.63 15.00 -63.64
N PRO A 430 18.13 16.26 -63.68
CA PRO A 430 17.97 17.11 -64.85
C PRO A 430 19.01 16.69 -65.89
N ALA A 431 18.59 15.92 -66.89
CA ALA A 431 19.39 15.63 -68.08
C ALA A 431 18.71 16.19 -69.33
N ASP A 432 19.43 17.10 -69.98
CA ASP A 432 19.35 17.50 -71.38
C ASP A 432 18.00 17.93 -71.97
N SER A 433 17.80 19.24 -72.09
CA SER A 433 17.02 19.80 -73.20
C SER A 433 17.86 20.77 -74.02
N LYS A 434 18.24 20.27 -75.20
CA LYS A 434 18.81 21.02 -76.32
C LYS A 434 17.93 22.21 -76.67
N ALA A 435 18.60 23.34 -76.91
CA ALA A 435 18.10 24.48 -77.62
C ALA A 435 17.41 24.07 -78.94
N LYS A 436 16.14 24.48 -79.10
CA LYS A 436 15.56 24.73 -80.41
C LYS A 436 14.76 26.02 -80.36
N GLU A 437 15.30 26.96 -81.11
CA GLU A 437 14.84 28.31 -81.40
C GLU A 437 13.62 28.31 -82.35
N LYS A 438 12.87 29.43 -82.30
CA LYS A 438 11.82 29.95 -83.21
C LYS A 438 10.34 29.72 -82.82
N PRO A 439 9.42 30.61 -83.25
CA PRO A 439 9.44 32.07 -83.00
C PRO A 439 8.04 32.61 -82.61
N SER A 440 8.03 33.83 -82.09
CA SER A 440 7.03 34.89 -82.28
C SER A 440 5.67 34.51 -82.90
N LYS A 441 4.59 34.71 -82.14
CA LYS A 441 3.37 35.37 -82.64
C LYS A 441 2.54 35.98 -81.52
N SER A 442 2.45 37.30 -81.62
CA SER A 442 1.49 38.24 -81.04
C SER A 442 0.01 37.82 -81.15
N LYS A 443 -0.78 38.13 -80.10
CA LYS A 443 -2.19 38.60 -80.11
C LYS A 443 -2.54 38.93 -78.65
N ILE A 444 -2.62 40.19 -78.21
CA ILE A 444 -3.71 41.18 -78.40
C ILE A 444 -5.11 40.59 -78.14
N LYS A 445 -5.67 40.91 -76.96
CA LYS A 445 -7.05 41.38 -76.68
C LYS A 445 -7.18 41.54 -75.15
N GLU A 446 -7.16 42.74 -74.58
CA GLU A 446 -8.21 43.79 -74.60
C GLU A 446 -9.43 43.44 -73.72
N GLN A 447 -9.44 44.10 -72.55
CA GLN A 447 -10.54 44.73 -71.81
C GLN A 447 -11.90 44.00 -71.68
N LYS A 448 -12.31 43.81 -70.43
CA LYS A 448 -13.38 44.64 -69.84
C LYS A 448 -13.22 44.77 -68.33
#